data_AF-A0A0F4G5G5-F1
#
_entry.id   AF-A0A0F4G5G5-F1
#
_cell.length_a   1.000
_cell.length_b   1.000
_cell.length_c   1.000
_cell.angle_alpha   90.00
_cell.angle_beta   90.00
_cell.angle_gamma   90.00
#
_symmetry.space_group_name_H-M   'P 1'
#
loop_
_entity.id
_entity.type
_entity.pdbx_description
1 polymer ?
#
loop_
_entity_poly.entity_id
_entity_poly.type
_entity_poly.pdbx_seq_one_letter_code
_entity_poly.pdbx_strand_id
1 'polypeptide(L)'
;MSDNEVPSGSVTNDDYVSRPGQKDTIPVQSDDAGVEDPIDAETADSDATLEKDEQAAMDKSNIIDERTRGAAKQKGAYTEPGDEEGLPGAEDGTSSGAAQ
;
A
#
# COMPACT_ATOMS: atom_id res chain seq x y z
N MET A 1 -18.48 -31.05 35.21
CA MET A 1 -19.71 -30.75 34.45
C MET A 1 -19.26 -30.52 33.02
N SER A 2 -20.04 -31.06 32.09
CA SER A 2 -19.84 -31.18 30.64
C SER A 2 -18.88 -30.21 29.93
N ASP A 3 -17.70 -30.72 29.55
CA ASP A 3 -16.80 -30.13 28.54
C ASP A 3 -17.11 -30.73 27.16
N ASN A 4 -18.32 -30.56 26.64
CA ASN A 4 -18.67 -31.06 25.30
C ASN A 4 -19.66 -30.16 24.55
N GLU A 5 -19.46 -28.85 24.64
CA GLU A 5 -20.13 -27.88 23.78
C GLU A 5 -19.19 -27.51 22.63
N VAL A 6 -19.64 -27.73 21.39
CA VAL A 6 -18.89 -27.32 20.20
C VAL A 6 -18.83 -25.79 20.22
N PRO A 7 -17.65 -25.16 20.14
CA PRO A 7 -17.55 -23.71 20.14
C PRO A 7 -18.44 -23.14 19.03
N SER A 8 -19.31 -22.18 19.37
CA SER A 8 -20.30 -21.59 18.46
C SER A 8 -19.67 -20.78 17.30
N GLY A 9 -18.34 -20.74 17.19
CA GLY A 9 -17.61 -19.95 16.20
C GLY A 9 -17.59 -18.45 16.49
N SER A 10 -18.38 -17.97 17.46
CA SER A 10 -18.31 -16.61 17.98
C SER A 10 -17.31 -16.58 19.12
N VAL A 11 -16.04 -16.31 18.78
CA VAL A 11 -14.96 -16.12 19.75
C VAL A 11 -14.64 -14.63 19.74
N THR A 12 -15.24 -13.86 20.64
CA THR A 12 -14.79 -12.48 20.88
C THR A 12 -13.64 -12.54 21.87
N ASN A 13 -12.48 -11.99 21.50
CA ASN A 13 -11.32 -11.97 22.37
C ASN A 13 -10.58 -10.64 22.21
N ASP A 14 -10.62 -9.78 23.24
CA ASP A 14 -9.98 -8.47 23.20
C ASP A 14 -8.67 -8.41 23.99
N ASP A 15 -8.07 -9.55 24.35
CA ASP A 15 -6.82 -9.59 25.14
C ASP A 15 -5.62 -8.94 24.43
N TYR A 16 -5.69 -8.79 23.10
CA TYR A 16 -4.68 -8.11 22.29
C TYR A 16 -4.90 -6.58 22.20
N VAL A 17 -6.01 -6.05 22.71
CA VAL A 17 -6.35 -4.62 22.64
C VAL A 17 -5.42 -3.81 23.54
N SER A 18 -5.04 -2.62 23.07
CA SER A 18 -4.11 -1.77 23.79
C SER A 18 -4.65 -1.33 25.15
N ARG A 19 -3.81 -1.53 26.17
CA ARG A 19 -4.12 -1.16 27.56
C ARG A 19 -4.32 0.35 27.73
N PRO A 20 -5.07 0.79 28.76
CA PRO A 20 -5.17 2.22 29.09
C PRO A 20 -3.78 2.86 29.25
N GLY A 21 -3.53 3.94 28.51
CA GLY A 21 -2.23 4.64 28.50
C GLY A 21 -1.21 4.14 27.47
N GLN A 22 -1.47 3.04 26.75
CA GLN A 22 -0.62 2.58 25.63
C GLN A 22 -1.22 2.83 24.24
N LYS A 23 -2.48 3.28 24.19
CA LYS A 23 -3.21 3.54 22.94
C LYS A 23 -2.52 4.54 22.02
N ASP A 24 -1.75 5.47 22.59
CA ASP A 24 -1.05 6.53 21.83
C ASP A 24 0.22 6.03 21.14
N THR A 25 0.77 4.88 21.55
CA THR A 25 2.00 4.31 20.97
C THR A 25 1.71 3.19 19.98
N ILE A 26 0.75 2.31 20.31
CA ILE A 26 0.32 1.21 19.44
C ILE A 26 -1.20 1.12 19.58
N PRO A 27 -1.99 1.71 18.67
CA PRO A 27 -3.44 1.63 18.74
C PRO A 27 -3.93 0.32 18.10
N VAL A 28 -4.21 -0.68 18.95
CA VAL A 28 -4.90 -1.92 18.53
C VAL A 28 -6.34 -1.84 19.01
N GLN A 29 -7.29 -2.02 18.09
CA GLN A 29 -8.74 -1.95 18.33
C GLN A 29 -9.32 -3.33 18.63
N SER A 30 -10.46 -3.39 19.33
CA SER A 30 -11.21 -4.63 19.61
C SER A 30 -11.88 -5.20 18.37
N ASP A 31 -12.24 -6.49 18.40
CA ASP A 31 -12.96 -7.15 17.30
C ASP A 31 -14.28 -6.45 16.97
N ASP A 32 -15.01 -6.04 18.02
CA ASP A 32 -16.31 -5.37 17.88
C ASP A 32 -16.19 -3.84 17.74
N ALA A 33 -14.97 -3.30 17.58
CA ALA A 33 -14.81 -1.87 17.37
C ALA A 33 -15.44 -1.47 16.03
N GLY A 34 -16.43 -0.58 16.07
CA GLY A 34 -16.99 0.03 14.87
C GLY A 34 -15.91 0.79 14.11
N VAL A 35 -15.75 0.46 12.83
CA VAL A 35 -14.90 1.20 11.89
C VAL A 35 -15.80 2.13 11.09
N GLU A 36 -15.37 3.38 10.89
CA GLU A 36 -16.09 4.28 10.00
C GLU A 36 -15.99 3.77 8.57
N ASP A 37 -17.14 3.58 7.93
CA ASP A 37 -17.20 3.34 6.50
C ASP A 37 -17.00 4.69 5.79
N PRO A 38 -15.94 4.86 4.98
CA PRO A 38 -15.74 6.09 4.22
C PRO A 38 -16.81 6.30 3.13
N ILE A 39 -17.65 5.29 2.86
CA ILE A 39 -18.70 5.32 1.86
C ILE A 39 -20.01 5.79 2.51
N ASP A 40 -20.54 6.90 2.03
CA ASP A 40 -21.88 7.37 2.39
C ASP A 40 -22.95 6.53 1.68
N ALA A 41 -23.61 5.64 2.42
CA ALA A 41 -24.61 4.72 1.88
C ALA A 41 -25.81 5.42 1.22
N GLU A 42 -26.09 6.69 1.55
CA GLU A 42 -27.20 7.44 0.93
C GLU A 42 -26.85 7.92 -0.48
N THR A 43 -25.56 8.12 -0.78
CA THR A 43 -25.09 8.69 -2.05
C THR A 43 -24.24 7.73 -2.87
N ALA A 44 -23.72 6.66 -2.26
CA ALA A 44 -22.87 5.67 -2.92
C ALA A 44 -23.52 5.07 -4.17
N ASP A 45 -24.79 4.66 -4.05
CA ASP A 45 -25.58 4.05 -5.12
C ASP A 45 -26.40 5.09 -5.91
N SER A 46 -26.09 6.39 -5.77
CA SER A 46 -26.84 7.44 -6.47
C SER A 46 -26.41 7.59 -7.94
N ASP A 47 -27.36 7.98 -8.78
CA ASP A 47 -27.11 8.31 -10.20
C ASP A 47 -26.07 9.44 -10.37
N ALA A 48 -25.84 10.25 -9.33
CA ALA A 48 -24.83 11.31 -9.34
C ALA A 48 -23.40 10.77 -9.44
N THR A 49 -23.14 9.55 -8.97
CA THR A 49 -21.85 8.86 -9.14
C THR A 49 -21.67 8.45 -10.60
N LEU A 50 -22.71 7.85 -11.20
CA LEU A 50 -22.71 7.46 -12.61
C LEU A 50 -22.50 8.68 -13.52
N GLU A 51 -23.18 9.80 -13.25
CA GLU A 51 -23.03 11.01 -14.07
C GLU A 51 -21.61 11.58 -14.03
N LYS A 52 -20.95 11.59 -12.85
CA LYS A 52 -19.54 11.99 -12.73
C LYS A 52 -18.62 11.06 -13.49
N ASP A 53 -18.84 9.76 -13.40
CA ASP A 53 -18.05 8.76 -14.12
C ASP A 53 -18.21 8.91 -15.63
N GLU A 54 -19.43 9.16 -16.12
CA GLU A 54 -19.69 9.44 -17.53
C GLU A 54 -18.97 10.71 -18.00
N GLN A 55 -19.01 11.78 -17.22
CA GLN A 55 -18.30 13.02 -17.53
C GLN A 55 -16.78 12.81 -17.57
N ALA A 56 -16.22 12.08 -16.60
CA ALA A 56 -14.79 11.78 -16.55
C ALA A 56 -14.36 10.87 -17.69
N ALA A 57 -15.17 9.87 -18.05
CA ALA A 57 -14.88 8.96 -19.16
C ALA A 57 -14.92 9.66 -20.52
N MET A 58 -15.76 10.69 -20.65
CA MET A 58 -15.84 11.52 -21.86
C MET A 58 -14.80 12.65 -21.90
N ASP A 59 -14.08 12.92 -20.80
CA ASP A 59 -13.10 13.99 -20.71
C ASP A 59 -11.85 13.70 -21.55
N LYS A 60 -11.79 14.35 -22.71
CA LYS A 60 -10.67 14.25 -23.64
C LYS A 60 -9.43 15.00 -23.18
N SER A 61 -9.51 15.86 -22.17
CA SER A 61 -8.35 16.60 -21.66
C SER A 61 -7.34 15.69 -20.96
N ASN A 62 -7.79 14.54 -20.45
CA ASN A 62 -6.93 13.49 -19.87
C ASN A 62 -6.34 12.54 -20.91
N ILE A 63 -6.68 12.70 -22.19
CA ILE A 63 -6.14 11.88 -23.29
C ILE A 63 -4.85 12.53 -23.77
N ILE A 64 -3.76 11.74 -23.76
CA ILE A 64 -2.53 12.12 -24.44
C ILE A 64 -2.70 11.94 -25.96
N ASP A 65 -2.37 12.98 -26.74
CA ASP A 65 -2.55 12.98 -28.20
C ASP A 65 -1.64 11.97 -28.93
N GLU A 66 -0.55 11.56 -28.29
CA GLU A 66 0.46 10.69 -28.87
C GLU A 66 0.60 9.37 -28.12
N ARG A 67 1.02 8.32 -28.81
CA ARG A 67 1.35 7.04 -28.17
C ARG A 67 2.61 7.19 -27.34
N THR A 68 2.58 6.74 -26.09
CA THR A 68 3.80 6.56 -25.26
C THR A 68 4.76 5.50 -25.81
N ARG A 69 4.40 4.80 -26.89
CA ARG A 69 5.22 3.81 -27.59
C ARG A 69 6.35 4.52 -28.35
N GLY A 70 7.38 4.91 -27.61
CA GLY A 70 8.47 5.78 -28.05
C GLY A 70 9.07 6.60 -26.91
N ALA A 71 8.37 6.70 -25.77
CA ALA A 71 8.89 7.31 -24.53
C ALA A 71 9.96 6.43 -23.83
N ALA A 72 10.31 5.28 -24.41
CA ALA A 72 11.48 4.55 -24.00
C ALA A 72 12.69 5.49 -24.13
N LYS A 73 13.50 5.55 -23.07
CA LYS A 73 14.74 6.32 -23.10
C LYS A 73 15.58 5.88 -24.32
N GLN A 74 16.37 6.81 -24.85
CA GLN A 74 17.25 6.55 -26.01
C GLN A 74 18.03 5.25 -25.82
N LYS A 75 18.30 4.53 -26.93
CA LYS A 75 19.08 3.30 -26.89
C LYS A 75 20.38 3.53 -26.10
N GLY A 76 20.61 2.75 -25.04
CA GLY A 76 21.77 2.88 -24.15
C GLY A 76 21.51 3.65 -22.84
N ALA A 77 20.32 4.20 -22.64
CA ALA A 77 19.98 4.86 -21.37
C ALA A 77 19.75 3.90 -20.19
N TYR A 78 19.53 2.62 -20.47
CA TYR A 78 19.61 1.55 -19.49
C TYR A 78 20.89 0.77 -19.79
N THR A 79 22.01 1.30 -19.32
CA THR A 79 23.31 0.62 -19.33
C THR A 79 23.59 0.12 -17.93
N GLU A 80 24.06 -1.12 -17.83
CA GLU A 80 24.54 -1.64 -16.55
C GLU A 80 25.78 -0.82 -16.14
N PRO A 81 25.90 -0.43 -14.86
CA PRO A 81 27.12 0.17 -14.35
C PRO A 81 28.30 -0.74 -14.65
N GLY A 82 29.42 -0.17 -15.10
CA GLY A 82 30.66 -0.94 -15.24
C GLY A 82 31.14 -1.51 -13.91
N ASP A 83 32.04 -2.49 -13.94
CA ASP A 83 32.57 -3.14 -12.73
C ASP A 83 33.18 -2.15 -11.71
N GLU A 84 33.58 -0.97 -12.17
CA GLU A 84 34.19 0.10 -11.36
C GLU A 84 33.20 1.25 -11.06
N GLU A 85 32.00 1.25 -11.64
CA GLU A 85 31.02 2.31 -11.50
C GLU A 85 30.18 2.13 -10.22
N GLY A 86 30.31 3.06 -9.28
CA GLY A 86 29.65 3.00 -7.98
C GLY A 86 30.48 2.32 -6.88
N LEU A 87 31.65 1.78 -7.22
CA LEU A 87 32.64 1.37 -6.22
C LEU A 87 33.39 2.61 -5.70
N PRO A 88 33.74 2.66 -4.39
CA PRO A 88 34.62 3.69 -3.87
C PRO A 88 35.99 3.62 -4.57
N GLY A 89 36.58 4.78 -4.86
CA GLY A 89 37.91 4.85 -5.48
C GLY A 89 38.97 4.14 -4.65
N ALA A 90 40.07 3.71 -5.28
CA ALA A 90 41.16 3.00 -4.59
C ALA A 90 41.75 3.80 -3.41
N GLU A 91 41.68 5.13 -3.51
CA GLU A 91 42.06 6.11 -2.50
C GLU A 91 41.13 6.20 -1.28
N ASP A 92 39.88 5.72 -1.36
CA ASP A 92 38.89 5.82 -0.28
C ASP A 92 38.89 4.57 0.64
N GLY A 93 39.79 3.62 0.38
CA GLY A 93 40.21 2.56 1.32
C GLY A 93 39.13 1.57 1.78
N THR A 94 37.93 1.59 1.19
CA THR A 94 36.78 0.80 1.63
C THR A 94 36.42 -0.31 0.64
N SER A 95 37.31 -1.29 0.47
CA SER A 95 36.97 -2.55 -0.23
C SER A 95 36.20 -3.49 0.69
N SER A 96 34.97 -3.90 0.33
CA SER A 96 34.13 -4.86 1.07
C SER A 96 34.55 -6.32 0.87
N GLY A 97 35.82 -6.64 1.11
CA GLY A 97 36.35 -8.00 1.05
C GLY A 97 36.90 -8.41 2.40
N ALA A 98 36.05 -8.94 3.27
CA ALA A 98 36.51 -9.65 4.47
C ALA A 98 37.27 -10.89 4.01
N ALA A 99 38.60 -10.85 4.13
CA ALA A 99 39.45 -12.01 3.97
C ALA A 99 39.11 -13.04 5.06
N GLN A 100 38.80 -14.27 4.63
CA GLN A 100 39.03 -15.50 5.40
C GLN A 100 39.98 -16.39 4.61
#